data_AF-A0A1H8SY85-F1
#
_entry.id   AF-A0A1H8SY85-F1
#
_cell.length_a   1.000
_cell.length_b   1.000
_cell.length_c   1.000
_cell.angle_alpha   90.00
_cell.angle_beta   90.00
_cell.angle_gamma   90.00
#
_symmetry.space_group_name_H-M   'P 1'
#
loop_
_entity.id
_entity.type
_entity.pdbx_description
1 polymer ?
#
loop_
_entity_poly.entity_id
_entity_poly.type
_entity_poly.pdbx_seq_one_letter_code
_entity_poly.pdbx_strand_id
1 'polypeptide(L)'
;MIEAMIAGETDPETLSELAKRKLKSKKKDLKRALNGLVGPHQKLMLAAQLRHIDYLDDEIDGLDDEIKKRMLPFEEELELLDTIPGVARRTAETLLAEIGVNMDQYPSAAHLCSWAGMCPGQNESAGKRLSGKTRKGNKKLRSTLVEAAKAAARTKETYLSSQYHRIAARRGANRATVAVAHSILSMAYYILKRKQPYIELGPTYYEERKRDVIIRHSIKKLEALGVSIKIEPTAS
;
A
#
# COMPACT_ATOMS: atom_id res chain seq x y z
N MET A 1 -15.33 23.99 16.58
CA MET A 1 -15.70 25.21 15.83
C MET A 1 -17.14 25.12 15.35
N ILE A 2 -17.50 24.18 14.46
CA ILE A 2 -18.90 24.04 13.96
C ILE A 2 -19.89 23.79 15.12
N GLU A 3 -19.56 22.91 16.07
CA GLU A 3 -20.35 22.70 17.29
C GLU A 3 -20.59 23.99 18.08
N ALA A 4 -19.56 24.81 18.27
CA ALA A 4 -19.68 26.09 18.97
C ALA A 4 -20.59 27.06 18.21
N MET A 5 -20.50 27.10 16.87
CA MET A 5 -21.41 27.90 16.03
C MET A 5 -22.87 27.46 16.16
N ILE A 6 -23.11 26.14 16.23
CA ILE A 6 -24.46 25.58 16.49
C ILE A 6 -24.93 25.98 17.89
N ALA A 7 -24.06 25.91 18.89
CA ALA A 7 -24.35 26.25 20.29
C ALA A 7 -24.60 27.74 20.53
N GLY A 8 -24.35 28.60 19.53
CA GLY A 8 -24.65 30.02 19.62
C GLY A 8 -23.44 30.94 19.57
N GLU A 9 -22.22 30.40 19.57
CA GLU A 9 -21.01 31.21 19.50
C GLU A 9 -20.91 31.92 18.15
N THR A 10 -20.67 33.23 18.20
CA THR A 10 -20.59 34.10 17.04
C THR A 10 -19.30 34.92 17.00
N ASP A 11 -18.54 34.96 18.10
CA ASP A 11 -17.28 35.68 18.16
C ASP A 11 -16.23 35.03 17.24
N PRO A 12 -15.78 35.74 16.18
CA PRO A 12 -14.80 35.22 15.24
C PRO A 12 -13.45 34.93 15.91
N GLU A 13 -13.08 35.67 16.96
CA GLU A 13 -11.87 35.43 17.73
C GLU A 13 -11.92 34.05 18.41
N THR A 14 -12.96 33.83 19.22
CA THR A 14 -13.22 32.56 19.92
C THR A 14 -13.36 31.38 18.96
N LEU A 15 -14.12 31.52 17.88
CA LEU A 15 -14.30 30.44 16.90
C LEU A 15 -13.00 30.08 16.16
N SER A 16 -12.17 31.07 15.82
CA SER A 16 -10.90 30.84 15.13
C SER A 16 -9.88 30.08 15.99
N GLU A 17 -9.96 30.22 17.31
CA GLU A 17 -9.12 29.47 18.26
C GLU A 17 -9.47 27.97 18.28
N LEU A 18 -10.70 27.60 17.93
CA LEU A 18 -11.15 26.21 17.80
C LEU A 18 -10.68 25.52 16.50
N ALA A 19 -9.87 26.18 15.67
CA ALA A 19 -9.34 25.62 14.43
C ALA A 19 -8.42 24.41 14.69
N LYS A 20 -8.63 23.31 13.94
CA LYS A 20 -7.85 22.07 14.05
C LYS A 20 -6.97 21.83 12.81
N ARG A 21 -5.87 21.09 12.99
CA ARG A 21 -4.98 20.62 11.91
C ARG A 21 -4.51 21.78 10.99
N LYS A 22 -4.65 21.62 9.67
CA LYS A 22 -4.25 22.61 8.65
C LYS A 22 -4.98 23.95 8.74
N LEU A 23 -6.09 24.04 9.49
CA LEU A 23 -6.80 25.29 9.70
C LEU A 23 -6.14 26.18 10.76
N LYS A 24 -5.26 25.65 11.62
CA LYS A 24 -4.55 26.45 12.63
C LYS A 24 -3.68 27.55 12.03
N SER A 25 -3.05 27.30 10.88
CA SER A 25 -2.25 28.31 10.17
C SER A 25 -3.11 29.36 9.45
N LYS A 26 -4.43 29.14 9.33
CA LYS A 26 -5.37 30.00 8.61
C LYS A 26 -6.26 30.85 9.53
N LYS A 27 -5.89 31.01 10.81
CA LYS A 27 -6.69 31.77 11.79
C LYS A 27 -7.08 33.17 11.32
N LYS A 28 -6.15 33.91 10.69
CA LYS A 28 -6.43 35.26 10.16
C LYS A 28 -7.55 35.24 9.10
N ASP A 29 -7.52 34.26 8.19
CA ASP A 29 -8.55 34.09 7.16
C ASP A 29 -9.87 33.61 7.75
N LEU A 30 -9.82 32.72 8.76
CA LEU A 30 -11.00 32.27 9.48
C LEU A 30 -11.72 33.41 10.18
N LYS A 31 -11.00 34.28 10.91
CA LYS A 31 -11.59 35.48 11.55
C LYS A 31 -12.32 36.35 10.53
N ARG A 32 -11.73 36.55 9.34
CA ARG A 32 -12.35 37.31 8.25
C ARG A 32 -13.60 36.61 7.69
N ALA A 33 -13.56 35.29 7.52
CA ALA A 33 -14.67 34.51 6.98
C ALA A 33 -15.82 34.30 7.98
N LEU A 34 -15.52 34.32 9.27
CA LEU A 34 -16.47 34.18 10.37
C LEU A 34 -17.16 35.49 10.73
N ASN A 35 -16.74 36.62 10.14
CA ASN A 35 -17.50 37.87 10.13
C ASN A 35 -18.72 37.74 9.22
N GLY A 36 -19.74 37.02 9.68
CA GLY A 36 -21.01 36.82 8.99
C GLY A 36 -22.06 36.18 9.90
N LEU A 37 -23.34 36.34 9.57
CA LEU A 37 -24.43 35.79 10.37
C LEU A 37 -24.73 34.34 9.95
N VAL A 38 -24.40 33.40 10.82
CA VAL A 38 -24.95 32.03 10.74
C VAL A 38 -26.32 32.06 11.41
N GLY A 39 -27.35 32.28 10.60
CA GLY A 39 -28.73 32.38 11.06
C GLY A 39 -29.28 31.07 11.63
N PRO A 40 -30.49 31.10 12.23
CA PRO A 40 -31.12 29.92 12.83
C PRO A 40 -31.25 28.74 11.86
N HIS A 41 -31.59 29.01 10.60
CA HIS A 41 -31.71 27.96 9.58
C HIS A 41 -30.36 27.31 9.27
N GLN A 42 -29.29 28.07 9.12
CA GLN A 42 -27.95 27.53 8.87
C GLN A 42 -27.45 26.71 10.07
N LYS A 43 -27.69 27.17 11.30
CA LYS A 43 -27.38 26.39 12.52
C LYS A 43 -28.14 25.06 12.54
N LEU A 44 -29.42 25.07 12.17
CA LEU A 44 -30.22 23.85 12.03
C LEU A 44 -29.64 22.88 11.00
N MET A 45 -29.24 23.38 9.82
CA MET A 45 -28.65 22.55 8.77
C MET A 45 -27.29 21.97 9.19
N LEU A 46 -26.42 22.78 9.81
CA LEU A 46 -25.13 22.33 10.34
C LEU A 46 -25.31 21.26 11.43
N ALA A 47 -26.28 21.44 12.32
CA ALA A 47 -26.59 20.46 13.36
C ALA A 47 -27.12 19.14 12.76
N ALA A 48 -27.95 19.21 11.72
CA ALA A 48 -28.43 18.02 11.02
C ALA A 48 -27.30 17.26 10.32
N GLN A 49 -26.39 17.98 9.67
CA GLN A 49 -25.21 17.39 9.03
C GLN A 49 -24.26 16.75 10.05
N LEU A 50 -24.02 17.43 11.18
CA LEU A 50 -23.15 16.90 12.24
C LEU A 50 -23.72 15.61 12.83
N ARG A 51 -25.02 15.58 13.17
CA ARG A 51 -25.67 14.34 13.63
C ARG A 51 -25.55 13.19 12.63
N HIS A 52 -25.59 13.48 11.33
CA HIS A 52 -25.44 12.44 10.32
C HIS A 52 -23.99 11.95 10.21
N ILE A 53 -23.00 12.83 10.40
CA ILE A 53 -21.59 12.42 10.50
C ILE A 53 -21.40 11.54 11.73
N ASP A 54 -21.89 11.97 12.89
CA ASP A 54 -21.76 11.22 14.14
C ASP A 54 -22.40 9.82 14.01
N TYR A 55 -23.61 9.75 13.43
CA TYR A 55 -24.27 8.47 13.13
C TYR A 55 -23.44 7.56 12.22
N LEU A 56 -22.85 8.11 11.14
CA LEU A 56 -22.03 7.33 10.22
C LEU A 56 -20.73 6.87 10.87
N ASP A 57 -20.13 7.68 11.75
CA ASP A 57 -18.94 7.30 12.51
C ASP A 57 -19.27 6.15 13.48
N ASP A 58 -20.40 6.22 14.19
CA ASP A 58 -20.88 5.13 15.07
C ASP A 58 -21.13 3.82 14.29
N GLU A 59 -21.76 3.91 13.10
CA GLU A 59 -21.99 2.75 12.24
C GLU A 59 -20.67 2.16 11.70
N ILE A 60 -19.69 3.01 11.36
CA ILE A 60 -18.36 2.57 10.93
C ILE A 60 -17.66 1.83 12.07
N ASP A 61 -17.69 2.36 13.30
CA ASP A 61 -17.06 1.74 14.46
C ASP A 61 -17.72 0.38 14.77
N GLY A 62 -19.06 0.30 14.70
CA GLY A 62 -19.79 -0.95 14.84
C GLY A 62 -19.40 -2.01 13.80
N LEU A 63 -19.24 -1.60 12.53
CA LEU A 63 -18.79 -2.49 11.45
C LEU A 63 -17.33 -2.90 11.61
N ASP A 64 -16.46 -2.00 12.07
CA ASP A 64 -15.05 -2.32 12.32
C ASP A 64 -14.89 -3.33 13.46
N ASP A 65 -15.71 -3.24 14.50
CA ASP A 65 -15.73 -4.25 15.57
C ASP A 65 -16.29 -5.60 15.11
N GLU A 66 -17.30 -5.61 14.24
CA GLU A 66 -17.79 -6.84 13.62
C GLU A 66 -16.73 -7.47 12.71
N ILE A 67 -15.99 -6.67 11.93
CA ILE A 67 -14.85 -7.16 11.13
C ILE A 67 -13.80 -7.80 12.04
N LYS A 68 -13.39 -7.13 13.13
CA LYS A 68 -12.42 -7.69 14.08
C LYS A 68 -12.88 -9.04 14.61
N LYS A 69 -14.14 -9.16 15.05
CA LYS A 69 -14.71 -10.43 15.55
C LYS A 69 -14.64 -11.55 14.51
N ARG A 70 -14.99 -11.25 13.25
CA ARG A 70 -14.94 -12.24 12.15
C ARG A 70 -13.52 -12.62 11.75
N MET A 71 -12.55 -11.76 12.03
CA MET A 71 -11.15 -11.95 11.71
C MET A 71 -10.37 -12.73 12.80
N LEU A 72 -10.92 -12.87 14.01
CA LEU A 72 -10.30 -13.62 15.12
C LEU A 72 -9.80 -15.04 14.74
N PRO A 73 -10.53 -15.84 13.94
CA PRO A 73 -10.04 -17.17 13.53
C PRO A 73 -8.80 -17.13 12.65
N PHE A 74 -8.43 -15.96 12.13
CA PHE A 74 -7.34 -15.74 11.18
C PHE A 74 -6.24 -14.82 11.73
N GLU A 75 -6.18 -14.67 13.05
CA GLU A 75 -5.26 -13.74 13.71
C GLU A 75 -3.79 -14.03 13.35
N GLU A 76 -3.41 -15.31 13.29
CA GLU A 76 -2.07 -15.75 12.89
C GLU A 76 -1.73 -15.29 11.47
N GLU A 77 -2.63 -15.50 10.50
CA GLU A 77 -2.42 -15.03 9.13
C GLU A 77 -2.31 -13.51 9.04
N LEU A 78 -3.09 -12.78 9.84
CA LEU A 78 -3.06 -11.32 9.86
C LEU A 78 -1.74 -10.81 10.41
N GLU A 79 -1.25 -11.36 11.53
CA GLU A 79 0.06 -11.03 12.10
C GLU A 79 1.19 -11.33 11.10
N LEU A 80 1.14 -12.49 10.44
CA LEU A 80 2.12 -12.88 9.43
C LEU A 80 2.12 -11.94 8.23
N LEU A 81 0.95 -11.53 7.73
CA LEU A 81 0.85 -10.59 6.61
C LEU A 81 1.29 -9.17 6.99
N ASP A 82 1.05 -8.75 8.23
CA ASP A 82 1.46 -7.44 8.78
C ASP A 82 2.99 -7.29 8.87
N THR A 83 3.74 -8.40 8.83
CA THR A 83 5.22 -8.35 8.77
C THR A 83 5.77 -7.80 7.44
N ILE A 84 4.97 -7.75 6.37
CA ILE A 84 5.41 -7.20 5.07
C ILE A 84 5.43 -5.65 5.17
N PRO A 85 6.54 -4.97 4.86
CA PRO A 85 6.59 -3.51 4.85
C PRO A 85 5.49 -2.90 3.99
N GLY A 86 4.69 -2.01 4.57
CA GLY A 86 3.57 -1.35 3.91
C GLY A 86 2.25 -2.11 3.92
N VAL A 87 2.23 -3.37 4.37
CA VAL A 87 0.99 -4.08 4.71
C VAL A 87 0.72 -3.83 6.19
N ALA A 88 -0.37 -3.12 6.47
CA ALA A 88 -0.87 -2.94 7.84
C ALA A 88 -2.08 -3.86 8.08
N ARG A 89 -2.48 -4.05 9.33
CA ARG A 89 -3.69 -4.79 9.75
C ARG A 89 -4.89 -4.70 8.79
N ARG A 90 -5.39 -3.49 8.49
CA ARG A 90 -6.55 -3.30 7.58
C ARG A 90 -6.30 -3.76 6.14
N THR A 91 -5.04 -3.64 5.68
CA THR A 91 -4.61 -4.15 4.38
C THR A 91 -4.58 -5.68 4.41
N ALA A 92 -4.03 -6.28 5.46
CA ALA A 92 -4.04 -7.73 5.67
C ALA A 92 -5.46 -8.30 5.71
N GLU A 93 -6.38 -7.67 6.47
CA GLU A 93 -7.81 -8.04 6.54
C GLU A 93 -8.44 -8.02 5.14
N THR A 94 -8.18 -6.97 4.36
CA THR A 94 -8.72 -6.88 2.99
C THR A 94 -8.09 -7.92 2.07
N LEU A 95 -6.78 -8.18 2.18
CA LEU A 95 -6.13 -9.25 1.40
C LEU A 95 -6.81 -10.58 1.70
N LEU A 96 -6.97 -10.90 2.98
CA LEU A 96 -7.55 -12.15 3.42
C LEU A 96 -9.02 -12.30 3.02
N ALA A 97 -9.81 -11.23 3.13
CA ALA A 97 -11.20 -11.23 2.68
C ALA A 97 -11.34 -11.51 1.17
N GLU A 98 -10.39 -11.06 0.36
CA GLU A 98 -10.45 -11.16 -1.11
C GLU A 98 -9.82 -12.45 -1.65
N ILE A 99 -8.76 -12.96 -1.01
CA ILE A 99 -8.00 -14.12 -1.50
C ILE A 99 -8.19 -15.37 -0.63
N GLY A 100 -8.71 -15.25 0.59
CA GLY A 100 -8.82 -16.33 1.56
C GLY A 100 -7.47 -16.81 2.14
N VAL A 101 -7.53 -17.75 3.08
CA VAL A 101 -6.33 -18.37 3.71
C VAL A 101 -5.78 -19.55 2.92
N ASN A 102 -6.63 -20.26 2.16
CA ASN A 102 -6.25 -21.47 1.47
C ASN A 102 -5.53 -21.14 0.15
N MET A 103 -4.21 -21.33 0.11
CA MET A 103 -3.40 -21.05 -1.08
C MET A 103 -3.40 -22.18 -2.13
N ASP A 104 -3.98 -23.35 -1.82
CA ASP A 104 -4.05 -24.47 -2.76
C ASP A 104 -5.06 -24.24 -3.90
N GLN A 105 -6.00 -23.30 -3.72
CA GLN A 105 -6.89 -22.85 -4.79
C GLN A 105 -6.12 -22.16 -5.95
N TYR A 106 -4.88 -21.73 -5.72
CA TYR A 106 -4.01 -21.15 -6.74
C TYR A 106 -2.79 -22.07 -6.96
N PRO A 107 -2.57 -22.59 -8.18
CA PRO A 107 -1.43 -23.47 -8.46
C PRO A 107 -0.05 -22.83 -8.17
N SER A 108 0.05 -21.51 -8.27
CA SER A 108 1.25 -20.77 -7.88
C SER A 108 0.96 -19.30 -7.56
N ALA A 109 1.92 -18.61 -6.94
CA ALA A 109 1.85 -17.15 -6.72
C ALA A 109 1.58 -16.36 -8.02
N ALA A 110 2.11 -16.84 -9.16
CA ALA A 110 1.86 -16.21 -10.46
C ALA A 110 0.38 -16.29 -10.87
N HIS A 111 -0.31 -17.39 -10.52
CA HIS A 111 -1.75 -17.54 -10.78
C HIS A 111 -2.57 -16.58 -9.91
N LEU A 112 -2.23 -16.44 -8.62
CA LEU A 112 -2.86 -15.45 -7.75
C LEU A 112 -2.66 -14.02 -8.29
N CYS A 113 -1.43 -13.66 -8.66
CA CYS A 113 -1.13 -12.35 -9.23
C CYS A 113 -1.85 -12.10 -10.56
N SER A 114 -2.03 -13.13 -11.38
CA SER A 114 -2.79 -13.04 -12.62
C SER A 114 -4.29 -12.85 -12.36
N TRP A 115 -4.86 -13.64 -11.44
CA TRP A 115 -6.25 -13.55 -11.01
C TRP A 115 -6.58 -12.17 -10.41
N ALA A 116 -5.70 -11.63 -9.56
CA ALA A 116 -5.84 -10.29 -9.00
C ALA A 116 -5.65 -9.15 -10.03
N GLY A 117 -5.23 -9.46 -11.25
CA GLY A 117 -4.90 -8.46 -12.26
C GLY A 117 -3.68 -7.61 -11.88
N MET A 118 -2.71 -8.21 -11.19
CA MET A 118 -1.45 -7.59 -10.76
C MET A 118 -0.27 -7.96 -11.66
N CYS A 119 -0.53 -8.51 -12.86
CA CYS A 119 0.48 -8.77 -13.88
C CYS A 119 0.09 -8.16 -15.24
N PRO A 120 1.06 -7.85 -16.11
CA PRO A 120 0.78 -7.50 -17.50
C PRO A 120 -0.05 -8.60 -18.17
N GLY A 121 -1.05 -8.21 -18.96
CA GLY A 121 -1.82 -9.15 -19.76
C GLY A 121 -0.98 -9.76 -20.88
N GLN A 122 -1.22 -11.03 -21.17
CA GLN A 122 -0.75 -11.67 -22.40
C GLN A 122 -1.76 -11.37 -23.50
N ASN A 123 -1.35 -10.50 -24.44
CA ASN A 123 -2.12 -10.16 -25.63
C ASN A 123 -1.27 -10.53 -26.85
N GLU A 124 -1.65 -11.62 -27.51
CA GLU A 124 -0.98 -12.13 -28.69
C GLU A 124 -2.02 -12.37 -29.79
N SER A 125 -1.71 -11.94 -31.00
CA SER A 125 -2.54 -12.16 -32.18
C SER A 125 -1.64 -12.50 -33.36
N ALA A 126 -1.94 -13.60 -34.05
CA ALA A 126 -1.15 -14.09 -35.18
C ALA A 126 0.38 -14.14 -34.91
N GLY A 127 0.79 -14.61 -33.72
CA GLY A 127 2.19 -14.70 -33.31
C GLY A 127 2.87 -13.37 -32.99
N LYS A 128 2.14 -12.25 -33.01
CA LYS A 128 2.65 -10.93 -32.63
C LYS A 128 2.18 -10.56 -31.24
N ARG A 129 3.14 -10.22 -30.38
CA ARG A 129 2.88 -9.70 -29.03
C ARG A 129 2.44 -8.24 -29.09
N LEU A 130 1.21 -7.98 -28.66
CA LEU A 130 0.62 -6.65 -28.56
C LEU A 130 0.88 -6.03 -27.18
N SER A 131 0.39 -4.81 -26.95
CA SER A 131 0.57 -4.13 -25.66
C SER A 131 -0.06 -4.93 -24.51
N GLY A 132 0.77 -5.31 -23.53
CA GLY A 132 0.35 -6.04 -22.33
C GLY A 132 -0.06 -5.10 -21.20
N LYS A 133 -1.19 -4.41 -21.35
CA LYS A 133 -1.78 -3.65 -20.23
C LYS A 133 -2.18 -4.61 -19.12
N THR A 134 -2.13 -4.17 -17.87
CA THR A 134 -2.63 -4.95 -16.74
C THR A 134 -4.13 -5.22 -16.95
N ARG A 135 -4.56 -6.47 -16.74
CA ARG A 135 -5.98 -6.84 -16.91
C ARG A 135 -6.85 -6.19 -15.83
N LYS A 136 -8.15 -6.13 -16.11
CA LYS A 136 -9.15 -5.82 -15.07
C LYS A 136 -9.11 -6.98 -14.07
N GLY A 137 -8.91 -6.67 -12.81
CA GLY A 137 -8.96 -7.61 -11.69
C GLY A 137 -9.91 -7.07 -10.63
N ASN A 138 -9.89 -7.68 -9.44
CA ASN A 138 -10.66 -7.19 -8.31
C ASN A 138 -10.22 -5.75 -7.94
N LYS A 139 -11.17 -4.80 -8.00
CA LYS A 139 -10.90 -3.37 -7.79
C LYS A 139 -10.43 -3.07 -6.37
N LYS A 140 -11.03 -3.71 -5.36
CA LYS A 140 -10.74 -3.47 -3.95
C LYS A 140 -9.37 -4.03 -3.58
N LEU A 141 -9.10 -5.27 -3.97
CA LEU A 141 -7.79 -5.91 -3.82
C LEU A 141 -6.68 -5.08 -4.46
N ARG A 142 -6.89 -4.65 -5.70
CA ARG A 142 -5.91 -3.86 -6.46
C ARG A 142 -5.66 -2.48 -5.82
N SER A 143 -6.70 -1.78 -5.40
CA SER A 143 -6.55 -0.50 -4.70
C SER A 143 -5.75 -0.67 -3.41
N THR A 144 -6.05 -1.73 -2.66
CA THR A 144 -5.39 -2.03 -1.38
C THR A 144 -3.91 -2.33 -1.57
N LEU A 145 -3.57 -3.18 -2.54
CA LEU A 145 -2.18 -3.48 -2.88
C LEU A 145 -1.40 -2.26 -3.39
N VAL A 146 -2.06 -1.34 -4.11
CA VAL A 146 -1.43 -0.08 -4.56
C VAL A 146 -1.10 0.84 -3.38
N GLU A 147 -2.00 0.97 -2.41
CA GLU A 147 -1.73 1.76 -1.20
C GLU A 147 -0.64 1.10 -0.36
N ALA A 148 -0.68 -0.23 -0.19
CA ALA A 148 0.37 -0.97 0.50
C ALA A 148 1.74 -0.77 -0.16
N ALA A 149 1.80 -0.83 -1.49
CA ALA A 149 3.03 -0.59 -2.24
C ALA A 149 3.56 0.84 -2.11
N LYS A 150 2.69 1.86 -2.03
CA LYS A 150 3.09 3.24 -1.78
C LYS A 150 3.63 3.42 -0.34
N ALA A 151 3.02 2.76 0.63
CA ALA A 151 3.50 2.74 2.01
C ALA A 151 4.86 2.03 2.11
N ALA A 152 5.00 0.86 1.48
CA ALA A 152 6.24 0.10 1.39
C ALA A 152 7.37 0.95 0.78
N ALA A 153 7.08 1.67 -0.31
CA ALA A 153 8.04 2.56 -0.96
C ALA A 153 8.59 3.66 -0.05
N ARG A 154 7.79 4.14 0.93
CA ARG A 154 8.18 5.16 1.90
C ARG A 154 8.93 4.61 3.10
N THR A 155 8.96 3.28 3.27
CA THR A 155 9.66 2.62 4.38
C THR A 155 11.13 2.47 4.02
N LYS A 156 11.99 3.29 4.64
CA LYS A 156 13.42 3.37 4.36
C LYS A 156 14.13 2.05 4.68
N GLU A 157 15.26 1.81 4.02
CA GLU A 157 16.13 0.65 4.27
C GLU A 157 15.45 -0.73 4.09
N THR A 158 14.47 -0.83 3.18
CA THR A 158 13.78 -2.10 2.87
C THR A 158 14.02 -2.54 1.41
N TYR A 159 13.91 -3.85 1.16
CA TYR A 159 13.94 -4.44 -0.17
C TYR A 159 12.83 -3.89 -1.08
N LEU A 160 11.63 -3.67 -0.54
CA LEU A 160 10.49 -3.16 -1.31
C LEU A 160 10.67 -1.69 -1.70
N SER A 161 11.27 -0.88 -0.83
CA SER A 161 11.64 0.50 -1.16
C SER A 161 12.74 0.56 -2.22
N SER A 162 13.80 -0.25 -2.10
CA SER A 162 14.86 -0.32 -3.11
C SER A 162 14.33 -0.81 -4.47
N GLN A 163 13.41 -1.79 -4.46
CA GLN A 163 12.69 -2.23 -5.65
C GLN A 163 11.90 -1.08 -6.29
N TYR A 164 11.14 -0.32 -5.49
CA TYR A 164 10.35 0.81 -5.96
C TYR A 164 11.23 1.84 -6.66
N HIS A 165 12.24 2.37 -5.98
CA HIS A 165 13.08 3.46 -6.48
C HIS A 165 13.84 3.05 -7.76
N ARG A 166 14.35 1.83 -7.82
CA ARG A 166 15.05 1.28 -9.00
C ARG A 166 14.15 1.16 -10.24
N ILE A 167 12.86 0.86 -10.05
CA ILE A 167 11.91 0.78 -11.16
C ILE A 167 11.39 2.18 -11.50
N ALA A 168 11.11 3.01 -10.50
CA ALA A 168 10.58 4.36 -10.68
C ALA A 168 11.54 5.22 -11.51
N ALA A 169 12.84 5.15 -11.22
CA ALA A 169 13.88 5.87 -11.97
C ALA A 169 13.92 5.53 -13.47
N ARG A 170 13.50 4.32 -13.88
CA ARG A 170 13.57 3.87 -15.27
C ARG A 170 12.22 3.86 -16.00
N ARG A 171 11.12 3.68 -15.25
CA ARG A 171 9.79 3.39 -15.82
C ARG A 171 8.67 4.26 -15.25
N GLY A 172 8.98 5.18 -14.34
CA GLY A 172 8.01 6.07 -13.69
C GLY A 172 7.32 5.44 -12.47
N ALA A 173 6.81 6.32 -11.61
CA ALA A 173 6.24 5.98 -10.30
C ALA A 173 5.09 4.95 -10.39
N ASN A 174 4.12 5.14 -11.29
CA ASN A 174 2.95 4.27 -11.38
C ASN A 174 3.31 2.82 -11.73
N ARG A 175 4.29 2.62 -12.63
CA ARG A 175 4.75 1.27 -13.00
C ARG A 175 5.55 0.63 -11.87
N ALA A 176 6.30 1.43 -11.12
CA ALA A 176 7.01 0.95 -9.93
C ALA A 176 6.04 0.52 -8.82
N THR A 177 5.01 1.30 -8.53
CA THR A 177 3.98 0.95 -7.54
C THR A 177 3.30 -0.37 -7.90
N VAL A 178 2.89 -0.57 -9.16
CA VAL A 178 2.26 -1.83 -9.58
C VAL A 178 3.23 -3.01 -9.47
N ALA A 179 4.52 -2.82 -9.76
CA ALA A 179 5.52 -3.87 -9.63
C ALA A 179 5.77 -4.27 -8.16
N VAL A 180 5.83 -3.31 -7.24
CA VAL A 180 5.94 -3.58 -5.80
C VAL A 180 4.67 -4.25 -5.28
N ALA A 181 3.50 -3.78 -5.69
CA ALA A 181 2.22 -4.38 -5.35
C ALA A 181 2.11 -5.84 -5.83
N HIS A 182 2.65 -6.17 -7.01
CA HIS A 182 2.81 -7.55 -7.47
C HIS A 182 3.72 -8.37 -6.56
N SER A 183 4.85 -7.80 -6.12
CA SER A 183 5.77 -8.46 -5.19
C SER A 183 5.13 -8.72 -3.83
N ILE A 184 4.40 -7.75 -3.27
CA ILE A 184 3.64 -7.90 -2.01
C ILE A 184 2.64 -9.05 -2.12
N LEU A 185 1.85 -9.12 -3.19
CA LEU A 185 0.87 -10.19 -3.37
C LEU A 185 1.53 -11.57 -3.54
N SER A 186 2.68 -11.62 -4.23
CA SER A 186 3.47 -12.84 -4.36
C SER A 186 4.06 -13.29 -3.02
N MET A 187 4.51 -12.34 -2.18
CA MET A 187 4.97 -12.61 -0.82
C MET A 187 3.82 -13.14 0.05
N ALA A 188 2.67 -12.48 0.02
CA ALA A 188 1.46 -12.91 0.75
C ALA A 188 1.09 -14.36 0.43
N TYR A 189 1.16 -14.78 -0.85
CA TYR A 189 0.94 -16.18 -1.23
C TYR A 189 1.87 -17.15 -0.48
N TYR A 190 3.17 -16.87 -0.44
CA TYR A 190 4.13 -17.76 0.22
C TYR A 190 4.05 -17.69 1.74
N ILE A 191 3.77 -16.52 2.32
CA ILE A 191 3.57 -16.35 3.76
C ILE A 191 2.38 -17.20 4.21
N LEU A 192 1.23 -17.10 3.53
CA LEU A 192 0.03 -17.87 3.87
C LEU A 192 0.26 -19.38 3.62
N LYS A 193 0.93 -19.75 2.53
CA LYS A 193 1.21 -21.15 2.20
C LYS A 193 2.21 -21.82 3.15
N ARG A 194 3.20 -21.09 3.64
CA ARG A 194 4.30 -21.64 4.45
C ARG A 194 4.16 -21.34 5.95
N LYS A 195 3.24 -20.45 6.34
CA LYS A 195 3.07 -19.99 7.72
C LYS A 195 4.36 -19.45 8.31
N GLN A 196 5.05 -18.62 7.52
CA GLN A 196 6.34 -18.02 7.89
C GLN A 196 6.29 -16.51 7.69
N PRO A 197 6.88 -15.73 8.61
CA PRO A 197 6.88 -14.27 8.50
C PRO A 197 7.71 -13.81 7.31
N TYR A 198 7.47 -12.57 6.88
CA TYR A 198 8.31 -11.91 5.90
C TYR A 198 9.75 -11.82 6.39
N ILE A 199 10.70 -12.17 5.50
CA ILE A 199 12.13 -12.01 5.74
C ILE A 199 12.60 -10.83 4.89
N GLU A 200 13.07 -9.79 5.56
CA GLU A 200 13.64 -8.61 4.91
C GLU A 200 14.99 -8.97 4.26
N LEU A 201 15.14 -8.65 2.97
CA LEU A 201 16.36 -8.92 2.20
C LEU A 201 17.34 -7.74 2.25
N GLY A 202 16.87 -6.59 2.74
CA GLY A 202 17.66 -5.38 2.90
C GLY A 202 17.72 -4.51 1.63
N PRO A 203 18.23 -3.28 1.78
CA PRO A 203 18.28 -2.29 0.70
C PRO A 203 19.33 -2.64 -0.38
N THR A 204 20.41 -3.31 -0.01
CA THR A 204 21.56 -3.64 -0.88
C THR A 204 21.34 -4.89 -1.75
N TYR A 205 20.27 -5.65 -1.52
CA TYR A 205 20.00 -6.91 -2.20
C TYR A 205 20.14 -6.85 -3.74
N TYR A 206 19.63 -5.77 -4.36
CA TYR A 206 19.72 -5.61 -5.82
C TYR A 206 21.13 -5.28 -6.31
N GLU A 207 21.95 -4.61 -5.50
CA GLU A 207 23.33 -4.27 -5.82
C GLU A 207 24.23 -5.49 -5.70
N GLU A 208 24.11 -6.23 -4.60
CA GLU A 208 24.80 -7.50 -4.36
C GLU A 208 24.46 -8.52 -5.47
N ARG A 209 23.17 -8.69 -5.78
CA ARG A 209 22.76 -9.60 -6.84
C ARG A 209 23.27 -9.17 -8.22
N LYS A 210 23.37 -7.86 -8.49
CA LYS A 210 23.95 -7.35 -9.74
C LYS A 210 25.44 -7.64 -9.78
N ARG A 211 26.17 -7.45 -8.67
CA ARG A 211 27.59 -7.79 -8.53
C ARG A 211 27.82 -9.27 -8.84
N ASP A 212 27.03 -10.18 -8.26
CA ASP A 212 27.17 -11.63 -8.50
C ASP A 212 26.91 -12.04 -9.95
N VAL A 213 25.93 -11.39 -10.61
CA VAL A 213 25.64 -11.63 -12.02
C VAL A 213 26.80 -11.16 -12.89
N ILE A 214 27.37 -9.98 -12.59
CA ILE A 214 28.54 -9.45 -13.31
C ILE A 214 29.73 -10.39 -13.12
N ILE A 215 30.01 -10.81 -11.88
CA ILE A 215 31.10 -11.75 -11.58
C ILE A 215 30.93 -13.04 -12.41
N ARG A 216 29.76 -13.70 -12.33
CA ARG A 216 29.50 -14.93 -13.09
C ARG A 216 29.63 -14.74 -14.60
N HIS A 217 29.12 -13.64 -15.14
CA HIS A 217 29.21 -13.36 -16.57
C HIS A 217 30.65 -13.11 -17.01
N SER A 218 31.44 -12.39 -16.20
CA SER A 218 32.86 -12.13 -16.44
C SER A 218 33.70 -13.41 -16.40
N ILE A 219 33.46 -14.29 -15.41
CA ILE A 219 34.12 -15.62 -15.36
C ILE A 219 33.86 -16.37 -16.66
N LYS A 220 32.58 -16.52 -17.04
CA LYS A 220 32.20 -17.27 -18.24
C LYS A 220 32.85 -16.70 -19.51
N LYS A 221 32.99 -15.38 -19.61
CA LYS A 221 33.62 -14.71 -20.74
C LYS A 221 35.13 -14.97 -20.79
N LEU A 222 35.80 -14.98 -19.64
CA LEU A 222 37.24 -15.21 -19.56
C LEU A 222 37.60 -16.70 -19.75
N GLU A 223 36.76 -17.62 -19.25
CA GLU A 223 36.88 -19.05 -19.54
C GLU A 223 36.73 -19.33 -21.04
N ALA A 224 35.80 -18.66 -21.72
CA ALA A 224 35.62 -18.77 -23.17
C ALA A 224 36.83 -18.23 -23.97
N LEU A 225 37.68 -17.40 -23.37
CA LEU A 225 38.94 -16.91 -23.94
C LEU A 225 40.14 -17.80 -23.58
N GLY A 226 39.91 -18.95 -22.92
CA GLY A 226 40.95 -19.91 -22.56
C GLY A 226 41.67 -19.63 -21.25
N VAL A 227 41.16 -18.72 -20.41
CA VAL A 227 41.77 -18.36 -19.12
C VAL A 227 41.02 -19.05 -17.98
N SER A 228 41.72 -19.87 -17.18
CA SER A 228 41.18 -20.46 -15.95
C SER A 228 41.28 -19.46 -14.80
N ILE A 229 40.15 -19.19 -14.12
CA ILE A 229 40.08 -18.21 -13.03
C ILE A 229 39.74 -18.89 -11.72
N LYS A 230 40.55 -18.62 -10.69
CA LYS A 230 40.19 -18.85 -9.29
C LYS A 230 39.86 -17.51 -8.64
N ILE A 231 38.68 -17.43 -8.03
CA ILE A 231 38.28 -16.23 -7.27
C ILE A 231 38.63 -16.49 -5.82
N GLU A 232 39.53 -15.68 -5.29
CA GLU A 232 39.78 -15.59 -3.86
C GLU A 232 39.01 -14.39 -3.30
N PRO A 233 38.25 -14.55 -2.20
CA PRO A 233 37.65 -13.42 -1.54
C PRO A 233 38.77 -12.53 -1.00
N THR A 234 38.85 -11.29 -1.49
CA THR A 234 39.74 -10.29 -0.91
C THR A 234 39.27 -10.05 0.52
N ALA A 235 40.10 -10.39 1.51
CA ALA A 235 39.81 -10.11 2.91
C ALA A 235 39.58 -8.60 3.08
N SER A 236 38.45 -8.23 3.67
CA SER A 236 38.13 -6.89 4.12
C SER A 236 37.43 -6.99 5.46
#